data_AF-B6W4S5-F1
#
_entry.id   AF-B6W4S5-F1
#
_cell.length_a   1.000
_cell.length_b   1.000
_cell.length_c   1.000
_cell.angle_alpha   90.00
_cell.angle_beta   90.00
_cell.angle_gamma   90.00
#
_symmetry.space_group_name_H-M   'P 1'
#
loop_
_entity.id
_entity.type
_entity.pdbx_description
1 polymer ?
#
loop_
_entity_poly.entity_id
_entity_poly.type
_entity_poly.pdbx_seq_one_letter_code
_entity_poly.pdbx_strand_id
1 'polypeptide(L)'
;MSKTRVVNIRKESCDVYIGRAGHGKDGYFGNPFRLEATMARGSTLESYRKYFYHRLSTDEEFRGRIEELQGKTLGCFCKPNPCHGDIIKEYLNRMEGRTDEIGIEKTYWKGVAYPVREIQAGNGTFRVSVERLRDELVNDMRNGIYEAMEANEEIDGYCTDEELCTLTDDALYKMCC
;
A
#
# COMPACT_ATOMS: atom_id res chain seq x y z
N MET A 1 -14.35 -0.25 18.94
CA MET A 1 -14.12 0.96 18.14
C MET A 1 -15.24 1.09 17.11
N SER A 2 -15.53 2.30 16.62
CA SER A 2 -16.47 2.46 15.49
C SER A 2 -15.84 1.88 14.22
N LYS A 3 -16.66 1.32 13.32
CA LYS A 3 -16.18 0.77 12.05
C LYS A 3 -16.00 1.88 11.01
N THR A 4 -14.85 1.90 10.32
CA THR A 4 -14.61 2.82 9.21
C THR A 4 -15.66 2.66 8.12
N ARG A 5 -16.23 3.77 7.65
CA ARG A 5 -17.26 3.79 6.58
C ARG A 5 -16.97 4.86 5.55
N VAL A 6 -17.46 4.65 4.32
CA VAL A 6 -17.29 5.59 3.21
C VAL A 6 -18.66 6.08 2.78
N VAL A 7 -18.85 7.39 2.77
CA VAL A 7 -20.14 8.04 2.50
C VAL A 7 -20.04 9.01 1.32
N ASN A 8 -21.20 9.32 0.73
CA ASN A 8 -21.29 10.44 -0.20
C ASN A 8 -21.45 11.75 0.59
N ILE A 9 -20.49 12.67 0.44
CA ILE A 9 -20.49 13.93 1.21
C ILE A 9 -21.66 14.87 0.89
N ARG A 10 -22.35 14.67 -0.24
CA ARG A 10 -23.57 15.41 -0.60
C ARG A 10 -24.81 14.86 0.09
N LYS A 11 -24.72 13.67 0.69
CA LYS A 11 -25.84 12.95 1.31
C LYS A 11 -25.70 12.82 2.83
N GLU A 12 -24.47 12.65 3.30
CA GLU A 12 -24.17 12.41 4.72
C GLU A 12 -22.92 13.19 5.14
N SER A 13 -22.86 13.58 6.41
CA SER A 13 -21.66 14.17 7.01
C SER A 13 -20.53 13.14 7.10
N CYS A 14 -19.29 13.61 6.97
CA CYS A 14 -18.09 12.80 7.13
C CYS A 14 -17.11 13.47 8.10
N ASP A 15 -16.25 12.66 8.71
CA ASP A 15 -15.18 13.14 9.59
C ASP A 15 -13.97 13.63 8.78
N VAL A 16 -13.63 12.90 7.70
CA VAL A 16 -12.47 13.20 6.85
C VAL A 16 -12.85 13.16 5.38
N TYR A 17 -12.52 14.22 4.64
CA TYR A 17 -12.66 14.24 3.19
C TYR A 17 -11.49 13.51 2.53
N ILE A 18 -11.78 12.51 1.70
CA ILE A 18 -10.78 11.70 0.98
C ILE A 18 -10.84 11.89 -0.54
N GLY A 19 -11.68 12.80 -1.04
CA GLY A 19 -11.79 13.06 -2.47
C GLY A 19 -10.58 13.81 -3.04
N ARG A 20 -10.62 14.18 -4.33
CA ARG A 20 -9.55 14.93 -5.00
C ARG A 20 -9.50 16.40 -4.55
N ALA A 21 -8.38 17.04 -4.85
CA ALA A 21 -8.18 18.47 -4.62
C ALA A 21 -9.23 19.31 -5.36
N GLY A 22 -9.64 20.42 -4.75
CA GLY A 22 -10.65 21.33 -5.27
C GLY A 22 -11.64 21.80 -4.21
N HIS A 23 -12.35 22.89 -4.47
CA HIS A 23 -13.33 23.47 -3.54
C HIS A 23 -12.78 23.68 -2.11
N GLY A 24 -11.53 24.13 -1.98
CA GLY A 24 -10.88 24.36 -0.69
C GLY A 24 -10.41 23.08 0.03
N LYS A 25 -10.35 21.93 -0.66
CA LYS A 25 -9.77 20.69 -0.17
C LYS A 25 -8.44 20.40 -0.89
N ASP A 26 -7.46 19.91 -0.14
CA ASP A 26 -6.11 19.58 -0.62
C ASP A 26 -6.06 18.27 -1.43
N GLY A 27 -6.98 17.34 -1.15
CA GLY A 27 -7.10 16.06 -1.83
C GLY A 27 -6.01 15.05 -1.49
N TYR A 28 -5.43 15.12 -0.29
CA TYR A 28 -4.27 14.29 0.11
C TYR A 28 -4.49 12.77 -0.08
N PHE A 29 -5.71 12.28 0.19
CA PHE A 29 -6.11 10.87 0.03
C PHE A 29 -6.80 10.57 -1.30
N GLY A 30 -6.90 11.57 -2.18
CA GLY A 30 -7.61 11.46 -3.45
C GLY A 30 -6.94 10.50 -4.43
N ASN A 31 -7.74 9.82 -5.24
CA ASN A 31 -7.22 9.01 -6.34
C ASN A 31 -6.55 9.91 -7.40
N PRO A 32 -5.23 9.80 -7.66
CA PRO A 32 -4.54 10.64 -8.65
C PRO A 32 -4.95 10.33 -10.09
N PHE A 33 -5.43 9.12 -10.37
CA PHE A 33 -5.86 8.70 -11.70
C PHE A 33 -7.26 9.25 -12.00
N ARG A 34 -7.36 10.17 -12.96
CA ARG A 34 -8.63 10.76 -13.37
C ARG A 34 -9.47 9.77 -14.17
N LEU A 35 -10.77 9.82 -13.92
CA LEU A 35 -11.75 9.06 -14.69
C LEU A 35 -12.18 9.93 -15.86
N GLU A 36 -11.87 9.51 -17.08
CA GLU A 36 -12.32 10.20 -18.29
C GLU A 36 -13.82 9.96 -18.51
N ALA A 37 -14.48 10.90 -19.20
CA ALA A 37 -15.94 10.89 -19.36
C ALA A 37 -16.47 9.62 -20.07
N THR A 38 -15.65 9.01 -20.91
CA THR A 38 -15.97 7.79 -21.66
C THR A 38 -15.69 6.50 -20.89
N MET A 39 -15.05 6.57 -19.73
CA MET A 39 -14.63 5.40 -18.97
C MET A 39 -15.71 4.94 -18.00
N ALA A 40 -15.83 3.61 -17.85
CA ALA A 40 -16.72 3.02 -16.86
C ALA A 40 -16.33 3.45 -15.43
N ARG A 41 -17.33 3.72 -14.58
CA ARG A 41 -17.08 4.02 -13.15
C ARG A 41 -16.29 2.87 -12.52
N GLY A 42 -15.24 3.19 -11.77
CA GLY A 42 -14.39 2.20 -11.11
C GLY A 42 -13.20 1.72 -11.94
N SER A 43 -13.10 2.07 -13.23
CA SER A 43 -11.98 1.66 -14.09
C SER A 43 -10.59 2.11 -13.63
N THR A 44 -10.50 3.13 -12.76
CA THR A 44 -9.23 3.61 -12.20
C THR A 44 -8.87 3.00 -10.85
N LEU A 45 -9.70 2.08 -10.31
CA LEU A 45 -9.51 1.52 -8.98
C LEU A 45 -8.32 0.58 -8.91
N GLU A 46 -8.07 -0.21 -9.95
CA GLU A 46 -6.89 -1.09 -10.00
C GLU A 46 -5.59 -0.29 -9.99
N SER A 47 -5.51 0.77 -10.81
CA SER A 47 -4.37 1.70 -10.80
C SER A 47 -4.22 2.37 -9.43
N TYR A 48 -5.33 2.79 -8.83
CA TYR A 48 -5.33 3.36 -7.48
C TYR A 48 -4.85 2.36 -6.43
N ARG A 49 -5.26 1.09 -6.49
CA ARG A 49 -4.85 0.06 -5.54
C ARG A 49 -3.33 -0.13 -5.58
N LYS A 50 -2.74 -0.23 -6.77
CA LYS A 50 -1.28 -0.31 -6.94
C LYS A 50 -0.58 0.92 -6.40
N TYR A 51 -1.04 2.12 -6.75
CA TYR A 51 -0.50 3.37 -6.22
C TYR A 51 -0.62 3.47 -4.69
N PHE A 52 -1.75 3.07 -4.14
CA PHE A 52 -2.06 3.15 -2.72
C PHE A 52 -1.10 2.28 -1.90
N TYR A 53 -0.95 1.00 -2.26
CA TYR A 53 -0.05 0.10 -1.54
C TYR A 53 1.43 0.44 -1.77
N HIS A 54 1.80 0.85 -2.98
CA HIS A 54 3.15 1.36 -3.23
C HIS A 54 3.47 2.57 -2.36
N ARG A 55 2.52 3.50 -2.19
CA ARG A 55 2.70 4.65 -1.33
C ARG A 55 2.72 4.26 0.16
N LEU A 56 1.87 3.32 0.59
CA LEU A 56 1.92 2.78 1.96
C LEU A 56 3.28 2.17 2.32
N SER A 57 3.89 1.44 1.37
CA SER A 57 5.17 0.78 1.58
C SER A 57 6.36 1.74 1.55
N THR A 58 6.26 2.89 0.87
CA THR A 58 7.42 3.79 0.65
C THR A 58 7.35 5.16 1.34
N ASP A 59 6.15 5.61 1.73
CA ASP A 59 5.85 6.89 2.35
C ASP A 59 5.25 6.67 3.75
N GLU A 60 6.10 6.75 4.77
CA GLU A 60 5.74 6.55 6.17
C GLU A 60 4.73 7.59 6.68
N GLU A 61 4.84 8.85 6.24
CA GLU A 61 3.87 9.89 6.60
C GLU A 61 2.49 9.57 6.05
N PHE A 62 2.42 9.11 4.79
CA PHE A 62 1.15 8.68 4.20
C PHE A 62 0.57 7.48 4.94
N ARG A 63 1.39 6.48 5.30
CA ARG A 63 0.95 5.31 6.07
C ARG A 63 0.36 5.72 7.41
N GLY A 64 1.08 6.53 8.20
CA GLY A 64 0.58 7.02 9.49
C GLY A 64 -0.74 7.79 9.35
N ARG A 65 -0.85 8.67 8.34
CA ARG A 65 -2.10 9.40 8.07
C ARG A 65 -3.26 8.51 7.62
N ILE A 66 -2.98 7.39 6.95
CA ILE A 66 -4.01 6.39 6.61
C ILE A 66 -4.45 5.67 7.88
N GLU A 67 -3.55 5.24 8.74
CA GLU A 67 -3.87 4.56 9.99
C GLU A 67 -4.71 5.44 10.94
N GLU A 68 -4.45 6.75 10.97
CA GLU A 68 -5.29 7.72 11.68
C GLU A 68 -6.73 7.78 11.18
N LEU A 69 -7.06 7.21 10.01
CA LEU A 69 -8.43 7.12 9.51
C LEU A 69 -9.25 5.99 10.16
N GLN A 70 -8.62 5.14 10.99
CA GLN A 70 -9.30 4.03 11.65
C GLN A 70 -10.52 4.51 12.44
N GLY A 71 -11.67 3.90 12.16
CA GLY A 71 -12.95 4.20 12.79
C GLY A 71 -13.63 5.51 12.37
N LYS A 72 -13.03 6.28 11.46
CA LYS A 72 -13.60 7.53 10.93
C LYS A 72 -14.57 7.28 9.77
N THR A 73 -15.44 8.25 9.53
CA THR A 73 -16.34 8.34 8.38
C THR A 73 -15.63 9.09 7.25
N LEU A 74 -15.29 8.40 6.18
CA LEU A 74 -14.56 8.92 5.03
C LEU A 74 -15.51 9.45 3.96
N GLY A 75 -15.33 10.71 3.58
CA GLY A 75 -16.17 11.41 2.62
C GLY A 75 -15.59 11.41 1.21
N CYS A 76 -16.33 10.88 0.24
CA CYS A 76 -16.03 11.02 -1.18
C CYS A 76 -17.29 11.38 -1.98
N PHE A 77 -17.14 11.80 -3.24
CA PHE A 77 -18.28 12.05 -4.13
C PHE A 77 -18.76 10.79 -4.88
N CYS A 78 -17.94 9.74 -4.96
CA CYS A 78 -18.18 8.58 -5.83
C CYS A 78 -19.34 7.69 -5.37
N LYS A 79 -19.53 7.55 -4.05
CA LYS A 79 -20.60 6.69 -3.49
C LYS A 79 -21.98 7.10 -4.01
N PRO A 80 -22.87 6.14 -4.33
CA PRO A 80 -22.80 4.71 -4.05
C PRO A 80 -22.00 3.88 -5.07
N ASN A 81 -21.41 4.48 -6.10
CA ASN A 81 -20.59 3.75 -7.08
C ASN A 81 -19.26 3.29 -6.45
N PRO A 82 -18.52 2.37 -7.12
CA PRO A 82 -17.19 1.98 -6.68
C PRO A 82 -16.30 3.20 -6.40
N CYS A 83 -15.64 3.19 -5.25
CA CYS A 83 -14.92 4.34 -4.70
C CYS A 83 -13.53 3.92 -4.22
N HIS A 84 -12.53 4.77 -4.39
CA HIS A 84 -11.19 4.52 -3.88
C HIS A 84 -11.15 4.42 -2.36
N GLY A 85 -12.08 5.10 -1.68
CA GLY A 85 -12.28 4.97 -0.24
C GLY A 85 -12.62 3.54 0.20
N ASP A 86 -13.17 2.70 -0.68
CA ASP A 86 -13.41 1.29 -0.37
C ASP A 86 -12.10 0.51 -0.19
N ILE A 87 -11.05 0.87 -0.94
CA ILE A 87 -9.70 0.28 -0.82
C ILE A 87 -9.04 0.73 0.48
N ILE A 88 -9.13 2.03 0.82
CA ILE A 88 -8.65 2.56 2.11
C ILE A 88 -9.35 1.84 3.26
N LYS A 89 -10.68 1.73 3.20
CA LYS A 89 -11.49 1.03 4.21
C LYS A 89 -11.11 -0.45 4.30
N GLU A 90 -10.89 -1.12 3.18
CA GLU A 90 -10.46 -2.52 3.13
C GLU A 90 -9.15 -2.71 3.90
N TYR A 91 -8.13 -1.90 3.59
CA TYR A 91 -6.85 -1.90 4.31
C TYR A 91 -7.05 -1.70 5.82
N LEU A 92 -7.79 -0.67 6.22
CA LEU A 92 -8.08 -0.37 7.62
C LEU A 92 -8.80 -1.50 8.37
N ASN A 93 -9.71 -2.23 7.69
CA ASN A 93 -10.34 -3.40 8.29
C ASN A 93 -9.35 -4.57 8.46
N ARG A 94 -8.37 -4.74 7.55
CA ARG A 94 -7.33 -5.77 7.69
C ARG A 94 -6.35 -5.47 8.82
N MET A 95 -6.13 -4.18 9.10
CA MET A 95 -5.25 -3.72 10.17
C MET A 95 -5.95 -3.65 11.54
N GLU A 96 -7.28 -3.69 11.57
CA GLU A 96 -8.05 -3.66 12.82
C GLU A 96 -7.68 -4.82 13.75
N GLY A 97 -7.28 -4.49 14.98
CA GLY A 97 -6.93 -5.48 16.00
C GLY A 97 -5.52 -6.07 15.89
N ARG A 98 -4.71 -5.62 14.93
CA ARG A 98 -3.26 -5.90 14.95
C ARG A 98 -2.59 -5.07 16.03
N THR A 99 -1.79 -5.73 16.85
CA THR A 99 -0.95 -5.10 17.88
C THR A 99 0.50 -4.96 17.45
N ASP A 100 0.89 -5.67 16.39
CA ASP A 100 2.25 -5.67 15.86
C ASP A 100 2.40 -4.51 14.88
N GLU A 101 3.38 -3.65 15.14
CA GLU A 101 3.74 -2.57 14.23
C GLU A 101 4.44 -3.15 13.00
N ILE A 102 3.91 -2.88 11.81
CA ILE A 102 4.56 -3.29 10.56
C ILE A 102 5.70 -2.31 10.27
N GLY A 103 6.92 -2.69 10.64
CA GLY A 103 8.14 -1.99 10.25
C GLY A 103 8.47 -2.25 8.78
N ILE A 104 8.26 -1.24 7.92
CA ILE A 104 8.74 -1.27 6.53
C ILE A 104 9.93 -0.33 6.42
N GLU A 105 11.10 -0.92 6.31
CA GLU A 105 12.38 -0.24 6.09
C GLU A 105 12.65 -0.06 4.59
N LYS A 106 13.85 0.44 4.26
CA LYS A 106 14.28 0.68 2.89
C LYS A 106 15.60 -0.03 2.60
N THR A 107 15.64 -0.77 1.50
CA THR A 107 16.88 -1.15 0.82
C THR A 107 17.07 -0.32 -0.44
N TYR A 108 18.28 -0.26 -0.98
CA TYR A 108 18.61 0.58 -2.12
C TYR A 108 19.26 -0.24 -3.23
N TRP A 109 18.75 -0.09 -4.44
CA TRP A 109 19.37 -0.65 -5.64
C TRP A 109 19.50 0.43 -6.70
N LYS A 110 20.72 0.66 -7.21
CA LYS A 110 21.03 1.70 -8.21
C LYS A 110 20.46 3.10 -7.88
N GLY A 111 20.48 3.47 -6.61
CA GLY A 111 19.97 4.78 -6.12
C GLY A 111 18.45 4.85 -5.98
N VAL A 112 17.72 3.77 -6.24
CA VAL A 112 16.27 3.68 -6.03
C VAL A 112 16.00 2.97 -4.71
N ALA A 113 15.11 3.53 -3.89
CA ALA A 113 14.67 2.91 -2.64
C ALA A 113 13.58 1.87 -2.91
N TYR A 114 13.68 0.73 -2.21
CA TYR A 114 12.72 -0.37 -2.22
C TYR A 114 12.27 -0.67 -0.80
N PRO A 115 10.97 -0.87 -0.57
CA PRO A 115 10.48 -1.25 0.75
C PRO A 115 10.96 -2.67 1.09
N VAL A 116 11.43 -2.86 2.31
CA VAL A 116 11.81 -4.17 2.85
C VAL A 116 11.22 -4.32 4.24
N ARG A 117 10.69 -5.50 4.54
CA ARG A 117 10.15 -5.83 5.85
C ARG A 117 10.97 -6.96 6.45
N GLU A 118 11.43 -6.77 7.67
CA GLU A 118 11.95 -7.85 8.49
C GLU A 118 10.78 -8.57 9.16
N ILE A 119 10.70 -9.88 8.97
CA ILE A 119 9.66 -10.74 9.54
C ILE A 119 10.29 -11.80 10.44
N GLN A 120 9.58 -12.12 11.52
CA GLN A 120 9.99 -13.17 12.46
C GLN A 120 9.26 -14.48 12.13
N ALA A 121 10.02 -15.55 11.87
CA ALA A 121 9.46 -16.88 11.66
C ALA A 121 10.33 -17.95 12.34
N GLY A 122 9.73 -18.70 13.28
CA GLY A 122 10.45 -19.64 14.13
C GLY A 122 11.53 -18.93 14.95
N ASN A 123 12.79 -19.32 14.76
CA ASN A 123 13.96 -18.70 15.42
C ASN A 123 14.77 -17.80 14.47
N GLY A 124 14.23 -17.49 13.28
CA GLY A 124 14.90 -16.70 12.25
C GLY A 124 14.23 -15.36 11.98
N THR A 125 15.03 -14.42 11.51
CA THR A 125 14.60 -13.15 10.91
C THR A 125 14.80 -13.25 9.41
N PHE A 126 13.79 -12.87 8.64
CA PHE A 126 13.80 -12.92 7.18
C PHE A 126 13.49 -11.54 6.60
N ARG A 127 14.13 -11.16 5.50
CA ARG A 127 13.94 -9.90 4.79
C ARG A 127 13.10 -10.15 3.53
N VAL A 128 11.91 -9.57 3.51
CA VAL A 128 11.01 -9.65 2.34
C VAL A 128 10.92 -8.28 1.68
N SER A 129 11.17 -8.24 0.36
CA SER A 129 11.06 -7.03 -0.46
C SER A 129 9.97 -7.20 -1.53
N VAL A 130 9.84 -6.21 -2.41
CA VAL A 130 8.85 -6.22 -3.49
C VAL A 130 9.37 -6.83 -4.78
N GLU A 131 8.48 -7.48 -5.54
CA GLU A 131 8.79 -8.10 -6.85
C GLU A 131 9.49 -7.13 -7.82
N ARG A 132 9.20 -5.83 -7.74
CA ARG A 132 9.89 -4.82 -8.56
C ARG A 132 11.42 -4.82 -8.34
N LEU A 133 11.88 -5.02 -7.09
CA LEU A 133 13.31 -5.15 -6.81
C LEU A 133 13.86 -6.44 -7.44
N ARG A 134 13.14 -7.55 -7.26
CA ARG A 134 13.51 -8.85 -7.83
C ARG A 134 13.73 -8.77 -9.34
N ASP A 135 12.79 -8.16 -10.05
CA ASP A 135 12.82 -8.08 -11.51
C ASP A 135 14.06 -7.30 -12.00
N GLU A 136 14.41 -6.21 -11.31
CA GLU A 136 15.61 -5.43 -11.60
C GLU A 136 16.89 -6.21 -11.29
N LEU A 137 16.98 -6.86 -10.13
CA LEU A 137 18.13 -7.67 -9.74
C LEU A 137 18.33 -8.86 -10.70
N VAL A 138 17.26 -9.57 -11.05
CA VAL A 138 17.29 -10.69 -12.01
C VAL A 138 17.73 -10.21 -13.39
N ASN A 139 17.24 -9.08 -13.85
CA ASN A 139 17.68 -8.50 -15.11
C ASN A 139 19.18 -8.14 -15.06
N ASP A 140 19.64 -7.55 -13.97
CA ASP A 140 21.03 -7.13 -13.81
C ASP A 140 22.00 -8.32 -13.70
N MET A 141 21.62 -9.36 -12.96
CA MET A 141 22.36 -10.64 -12.90
C MET A 141 22.51 -11.26 -14.29
N ARG A 142 21.43 -11.26 -15.10
CA ARG A 142 21.48 -11.76 -16.49
C ARG A 142 22.42 -10.94 -17.38
N ASN A 143 22.65 -9.68 -17.04
CA ASN A 143 23.57 -8.79 -17.73
C ASN A 143 24.99 -8.78 -17.10
N GLY A 144 25.28 -9.70 -16.17
CA GLY A 144 26.62 -9.88 -15.59
C GLY A 144 27.01 -8.85 -14.53
N ILE A 145 26.03 -8.14 -13.94
CA ILE A 145 26.26 -7.25 -12.81
C ILE A 145 26.34 -8.11 -11.54
N TYR A 146 27.55 -8.28 -11.00
CA TYR A 146 27.81 -9.16 -9.86
C TYR A 146 27.16 -8.66 -8.58
N GLU A 147 27.15 -7.34 -8.38
CA GLU A 147 26.54 -6.67 -7.23
C GLU A 147 25.03 -6.99 -7.11
N ALA A 148 24.38 -7.36 -8.22
CA ALA A 148 22.98 -7.74 -8.22
C ALA A 148 22.75 -9.12 -7.59
N MET A 149 23.77 -9.99 -7.65
CA MET A 149 23.74 -11.28 -6.99
C MET A 149 23.86 -11.08 -5.47
N GLU A 150 24.83 -10.28 -5.02
CA GLU A 150 25.02 -9.96 -3.59
C GLU A 150 23.77 -9.30 -3.01
N ALA A 151 23.20 -8.30 -3.69
CA ALA A 151 21.97 -7.64 -3.24
C ALA A 151 20.75 -8.57 -3.26
N ASN A 152 20.71 -9.58 -4.12
CA ASN A 152 19.64 -10.58 -4.13
C ASN A 152 19.80 -11.61 -3.00
N GLU A 153 21.03 -11.97 -2.61
CA GLU A 153 21.29 -12.87 -1.48
C GLU A 153 20.91 -12.26 -0.13
N GLU A 154 20.83 -10.92 -0.06
CA GLU A 154 20.37 -10.17 1.11
C GLU A 154 18.85 -10.21 1.36
N ILE A 155 18.06 -10.68 0.39
CA ILE A 155 16.59 -10.70 0.43
C ILE A 155 16.09 -12.15 0.37
N ASP A 156 15.44 -12.58 1.43
CA ASP A 156 14.92 -13.95 1.59
C ASP A 156 13.65 -14.21 0.78
N GLY A 157 12.92 -13.17 0.39
CA GLY A 157 11.61 -13.32 -0.26
C GLY A 157 11.13 -12.08 -0.99
N TYR A 158 10.25 -12.28 -1.97
CA TYR A 158 9.64 -11.19 -2.74
C TYR A 158 8.12 -11.34 -2.81
N CYS A 159 7.40 -10.21 -2.72
CA CYS A 159 5.94 -10.15 -2.78
C CYS A 159 5.44 -8.85 -3.43
N THR A 160 4.12 -8.69 -3.55
CA THR A 160 3.53 -7.41 -3.97
C THR A 160 3.54 -6.38 -2.84
N ASP A 161 3.46 -5.07 -3.16
CA ASP A 161 3.32 -4.02 -2.14
C ASP A 161 2.09 -4.24 -1.24
N GLU A 162 0.99 -4.78 -1.79
CA GLU A 162 -0.22 -5.09 -1.01
C GLU A 162 0.04 -6.18 0.02
N GLU A 163 0.70 -7.27 -0.38
CA GLU A 163 1.05 -8.36 0.52
C GLU A 163 2.02 -7.91 1.60
N LEU A 164 3.07 -7.16 1.23
CA LEU A 164 4.05 -6.61 2.16
C LEU A 164 3.37 -5.79 3.27
N CYS A 165 2.39 -4.97 2.90
CA CYS A 165 1.65 -4.09 3.82
C CYS A 165 0.54 -4.79 4.60
N THR A 166 0.03 -5.94 4.14
CA THR A 166 -1.22 -6.51 4.69
C THR A 166 -1.10 -7.92 5.23
N LEU A 167 -0.11 -8.72 4.84
CA LEU A 167 0.08 -10.06 5.39
C LEU A 167 0.77 -10.03 6.76
N THR A 168 0.52 -11.06 7.56
CA THR A 168 1.26 -11.32 8.80
C THR A 168 2.65 -11.86 8.48
N ASP A 169 3.56 -11.82 9.43
CA ASP A 169 4.90 -12.41 9.30
C ASP A 169 4.84 -13.89 8.88
N ASP A 170 4.01 -14.70 9.57
CA ASP A 170 3.80 -16.11 9.23
C ASP A 170 3.25 -16.32 7.81
N ALA A 171 2.34 -15.45 7.36
CA ALA A 171 1.77 -15.54 6.02
C ALA A 171 2.77 -15.12 4.93
N LEU A 172 3.57 -14.07 5.18
CA LEU A 172 4.66 -13.67 4.28
C LEU A 172 5.72 -14.76 4.18
N TYR A 173 6.14 -15.31 5.32
CA TYR A 173 7.12 -16.39 5.37
C TYR A 173 6.66 -17.60 4.54
N LYS A 174 5.46 -18.11 4.79
CA LYS A 174 4.91 -19.26 4.04
C LYS A 174 4.74 -19.01 2.53
N MET A 175 4.61 -17.75 2.13
CA MET A 175 4.41 -17.37 0.74
C MET A 175 5.73 -17.21 0.00
N CYS A 176 6.75 -16.65 0.64
CA CYS A 176 7.95 -16.15 -0.02
C CYS A 176 9.23 -16.95 0.28
N CYS A 177 9.30 -17.69 1.39
CA CYS A 177 10.50 -18.34 1.91
C CYS A 177 10.31 -19.86 2.03
#